data_AF-A0A7C4L260-F1
#
_entry.id   AF-A0A7C4L260-F1
#
_cell.length_a   1.000
_cell.length_b   1.000
_cell.length_c   1.000
_cell.angle_alpha   90.00
_cell.angle_beta   90.00
_cell.angle_gamma   90.00
#
_symmetry.space_group_name_H-M   'P 1'
#
loop_
_entity.id
_entity.type
_entity.pdbx_description
1 polymer ?
#
loop_
_entity_poly.entity_id
_entity_poly.type
_entity_poly.pdbx_seq_one_letter_code
_entity_poly.pdbx_strand_id
1 'polypeptide(L)'
;MTLPESPEQKSTPKPPEIEIAKNTLEIQKYLAWFEANGIGKPIYTKKKVENDNKPDPFDTLARLEHLAKPPSLQTRKQLVAIALPLTLEEKTSWLIITTDGHFIKVIPPENDLSFKAFSTKFADLPSIEMDEESYSLFDKTKTLLFRLSACQIPYNTAINHLDEALEAQIENDLEQAFKNAVEIKNKRMKDQLSQQQMLLERLKEFFNPPAQEEES
;
A
#
# COMPACT_ATOMS: atom_id res chain seq x y z
N MET A 1 -36.29 22.19 -14.84
CA MET A 1 -35.55 21.32 -13.90
C MET A 1 -34.35 20.78 -14.65
N THR A 2 -33.18 21.36 -14.41
CA THR A 2 -31.90 20.97 -15.02
C THR A 2 -31.30 19.82 -14.22
N LEU A 3 -30.93 18.75 -14.92
CA LEU A 3 -30.18 17.62 -14.36
C LEU A 3 -28.85 18.12 -13.78
N PRO A 4 -28.35 17.54 -12.67
CA PRO A 4 -27.02 17.88 -12.18
C PRO A 4 -25.96 17.35 -13.15
N GLU A 5 -24.99 18.21 -13.45
CA GLU A 5 -23.82 17.89 -14.27
C GLU A 5 -23.07 16.68 -13.71
N SER A 6 -22.65 15.78 -14.62
CA SER A 6 -21.73 14.69 -14.31
C SER A 6 -20.52 15.23 -13.56
N PRO A 7 -20.05 14.55 -12.49
CA PRO A 7 -18.83 14.97 -11.80
C PRO A 7 -17.68 14.94 -12.79
N GLU A 8 -17.04 16.11 -12.97
CA GLU A 8 -15.84 16.28 -13.78
C GLU A 8 -14.84 15.18 -13.44
N GLN A 9 -14.55 14.37 -14.45
CA GLN A 9 -13.57 13.30 -14.38
C GLN A 9 -12.20 13.97 -14.25
N LYS A 10 -11.71 14.11 -13.00
CA LYS A 10 -10.36 14.65 -12.73
C LYS A 10 -9.36 13.91 -13.61
N SER A 11 -8.49 14.69 -14.27
CA SER A 11 -7.45 14.18 -15.16
C SER A 11 -6.67 13.07 -14.48
N THR A 12 -6.47 11.97 -15.21
CA THR A 12 -5.56 10.90 -14.81
C THR A 12 -4.20 11.51 -14.48
N PRO A 13 -3.63 11.22 -13.29
CA PRO A 13 -2.32 11.76 -12.92
C PRO A 13 -1.27 11.23 -13.89
N LYS A 14 -0.45 12.13 -14.43
CA LYS A 14 0.70 11.74 -15.25
C LYS A 14 1.68 10.91 -14.39
N PRO A 15 2.34 9.89 -14.96
CA PRO A 15 3.41 9.20 -14.28
C PRO A 15 4.47 10.20 -13.85
N PRO A 16 5.02 10.09 -12.63
CA PRO A 16 6.19 10.89 -12.27
C PRO A 16 7.38 10.47 -13.13
N GLU A 17 8.13 11.45 -13.65
CA GLU A 17 9.46 11.24 -14.19
C GLU A 17 10.38 10.91 -13.01
N ILE A 18 10.52 9.62 -12.68
CA ILE A 18 11.41 9.19 -11.60
C ILE A 18 12.81 9.08 -12.20
N GLU A 19 13.67 10.07 -11.94
CA GLU A 19 15.12 9.88 -12.08
C GLU A 19 15.57 8.83 -11.06
N ILE A 20 15.74 7.60 -11.52
CA ILE A 20 16.12 6.45 -10.70
C ILE A 20 17.39 6.79 -9.92
N ALA A 21 17.32 6.63 -8.59
CA ALA A 21 18.43 6.71 -7.64
C ALA A 21 19.14 8.07 -7.37
N LYS A 22 18.66 9.22 -7.88
CA LYS A 22 19.30 10.53 -7.56
C LYS A 22 18.53 11.44 -6.59
N ASN A 23 17.23 11.24 -6.40
CA ASN A 23 16.41 12.11 -5.55
C ASN A 23 15.52 11.36 -4.53
N THR A 24 16.13 10.81 -3.48
CA THR A 24 15.45 10.07 -2.41
C THR A 24 14.29 10.86 -1.78
N LEU A 25 14.42 12.18 -1.66
CA LEU A 25 13.35 13.06 -1.15
C LEU A 25 12.12 13.09 -2.07
N GLU A 26 12.34 13.03 -3.37
CA GLU A 26 11.26 13.05 -4.35
C GLU A 26 10.55 11.70 -4.42
N ILE A 27 11.32 10.61 -4.35
CA ILE A 27 10.79 9.24 -4.22
C ILE A 27 9.91 9.14 -2.97
N GLN A 28 10.36 9.64 -1.82
CA GLN A 28 9.56 9.66 -0.60
C GLN A 28 8.23 10.43 -0.77
N LYS A 29 8.25 11.58 -1.46
CA LYS A 29 7.02 12.33 -1.77
C LYS A 29 6.07 11.54 -2.66
N TYR A 30 6.58 10.88 -3.71
CA TYR A 30 5.77 10.04 -4.58
C TYR A 30 5.17 8.85 -3.84
N LEU A 31 5.97 8.16 -3.01
CA LEU A 31 5.49 7.03 -2.22
C LEU A 31 4.43 7.46 -1.20
N ALA A 32 4.64 8.58 -0.50
CA ALA A 32 3.62 9.14 0.40
C ALA A 32 2.33 9.50 -0.36
N TRP A 33 2.45 10.06 -1.56
CA TRP A 33 1.31 10.36 -2.41
C TRP A 33 0.59 9.08 -2.88
N PHE A 34 1.32 8.04 -3.29
CA PHE A 34 0.75 6.73 -3.64
C PHE A 34 -0.01 6.12 -2.47
N GLU A 35 0.58 6.10 -1.28
CA GLU A 35 -0.05 5.62 -0.05
C GLU A 35 -1.36 6.38 0.23
N ALA A 36 -1.30 7.71 0.26
CA ALA A 36 -2.46 8.56 0.52
C ALA A 36 -3.59 8.39 -0.52
N ASN A 37 -3.24 7.97 -1.74
CA ASN A 37 -4.18 7.76 -2.83
C ASN A 37 -4.61 6.30 -3.01
N GLY A 38 -4.15 5.38 -2.16
CA GLY A 38 -4.44 3.95 -2.27
C GLY A 38 -3.86 3.29 -3.52
N ILE A 39 -2.74 3.82 -4.04
CA ILE A 39 -2.03 3.28 -5.21
C ILE A 39 -0.96 2.31 -4.71
N GLY A 40 -1.09 1.04 -5.11
CA GLY A 40 -0.19 -0.01 -4.66
C GLY A 40 -0.49 -0.50 -3.24
N LYS A 41 0.43 -1.34 -2.75
CA LYS A 41 0.37 -1.98 -1.44
C LYS A 41 1.50 -1.41 -0.57
N PRO A 42 1.19 -0.69 0.51
CA PRO A 42 2.22 -0.11 1.36
C PRO A 42 2.90 -1.16 2.24
N ILE A 43 4.20 -0.96 2.46
CA ILE A 43 5.06 -1.77 3.31
C ILE A 43 5.61 -0.86 4.41
N TYR A 44 5.36 -1.23 5.66
CA TYR A 44 5.72 -0.47 6.84
C TYR A 44 6.70 -1.21 7.74
N THR A 45 7.60 -0.45 8.34
CA THR A 45 8.32 -0.86 9.54
C THR A 45 7.62 -0.34 10.80
N LYS A 46 7.71 -1.12 11.87
CA LYS A 46 7.22 -0.82 13.20
C LYS A 46 8.42 -0.68 14.13
N LYS A 47 8.48 0.47 14.80
CA LYS A 47 9.47 0.75 15.85
C LYS A 47 8.74 0.98 17.16
N LYS A 48 9.19 0.34 18.23
CA LYS A 48 8.77 0.69 19.59
C LYS A 48 9.54 1.94 20.01
N VAL A 49 8.82 2.99 20.32
CA VAL A 49 9.39 4.26 20.79
C VAL A 49 8.89 4.52 22.20
N GLU A 50 9.76 5.09 23.02
CA GLU A 50 9.34 5.61 24.32
C GLU A 50 8.30 6.70 24.09
N ASN A 51 7.27 6.68 24.94
CA ASN A 51 6.23 7.67 24.87
C ASN A 51 6.72 8.93 25.60
N ASP A 52 7.15 9.92 24.82
CA ASP A 52 7.67 11.19 25.32
C ASP A 52 6.59 12.12 25.91
N ASN A 53 5.34 11.67 26.02
CA ASN A 53 4.28 12.41 26.71
C ASN A 53 4.58 12.49 28.20
N LYS A 54 5.39 13.48 28.56
CA LYS A 54 5.63 13.86 29.94
C LYS A 54 4.35 14.53 30.48
N PRO A 55 3.92 14.17 31.69
CA PRO A 55 2.83 14.86 32.35
C PRO A 55 3.21 16.32 32.55
N ASP A 56 2.20 17.19 32.60
CA ASP A 56 2.40 18.61 32.90
C ASP A 56 3.27 18.75 34.17
N PRO A 57 4.36 19.53 34.14
CA PRO A 57 5.23 19.71 35.30
C PRO A 57 4.50 20.21 36.56
N PHE A 58 3.37 20.90 36.40
CA PHE A 58 2.54 21.43 37.49
C PHE A 58 1.45 20.46 37.98
N ASP A 59 1.18 19.37 37.26
CA ASP A 59 0.23 18.34 37.70
C ASP A 59 0.94 17.24 38.50
N THR A 60 0.88 17.37 39.83
CA THR A 60 1.55 16.44 40.76
C THR A 60 0.94 15.04 40.72
N LEU A 61 -0.36 14.93 40.43
CA LEU A 61 -1.08 13.66 40.41
C LEU A 61 -0.72 12.86 39.16
N ALA A 62 -0.73 13.52 37.99
CA ALA A 62 -0.29 12.92 36.73
C ALA A 62 1.20 12.50 36.78
N ARG A 63 2.05 13.26 37.49
CA ARG A 63 3.46 12.89 37.70
C ARG A 63 3.64 11.66 38.59
N LEU A 64 2.86 11.53 39.65
CA LEU A 64 2.87 10.34 40.52
C LEU A 64 2.34 9.09 39.78
N GLU A 65 1.28 9.25 38.99
CA GLU A 65 0.76 8.17 38.15
C GLU A 65 1.77 7.73 37.07
N HIS A 66 2.47 8.67 36.44
CA HIS A 66 3.51 8.37 35.45
C HIS A 66 4.74 7.68 36.05
N LEU A 67 5.05 7.91 37.33
CA LEU A 67 6.10 7.18 38.05
C LEU A 67 5.65 5.76 38.45
N ALA A 68 4.40 5.61 38.86
CA ALA A 68 3.83 4.32 39.25
C ALA A 68 3.51 3.42 38.04
N LYS A 69 3.19 4.02 36.90
CA LYS A 69 2.90 3.37 35.62
C LYS A 69 3.67 4.09 34.52
N PRO A 70 4.92 3.66 34.22
CA PRO A 70 5.66 4.24 33.11
C PRO A 70 4.83 4.14 31.82
N PRO A 71 4.88 5.16 30.96
CA PRO A 71 4.00 5.20 29.81
C PRO A 71 4.34 4.04 28.87
N SER A 72 3.31 3.38 28.35
CA SER A 72 3.47 2.24 27.47
C SER A 72 4.25 2.64 26.21
N LEU A 73 5.17 1.78 25.78
CA LEU A 73 5.85 1.92 24.49
C LEU A 73 4.82 2.14 23.37
N GLN A 74 4.99 3.22 22.60
CA GLN A 74 4.17 3.47 21.42
C GLN A 74 4.80 2.77 20.21
N THR A 75 3.98 2.16 19.36
CA THR A 75 4.45 1.60 18.10
C THR A 75 4.30 2.63 17.01
N ARG A 76 5.42 3.20 16.55
CA ARG A 76 5.45 4.10 15.38
C ARG A 76 5.55 3.27 14.11
N LYS A 77 4.64 3.53 13.17
CA LYS A 77 4.67 2.96 11.81
C LYS A 77 5.39 3.94 10.88
N GLN A 78 6.27 3.43 10.03
CA GLN A 78 6.96 4.20 9.01
C GLN A 78 6.86 3.50 7.66
N LEU A 79 6.44 4.22 6.62
CA LEU A 79 6.43 3.70 5.25
C LEU A 79 7.88 3.51 4.79
N VAL A 80 8.20 2.31 4.30
CA VAL A 80 9.54 1.98 3.78
C VAL A 80 9.52 1.55 2.32
N ALA A 81 8.38 1.10 1.81
CA ALA A 81 8.23 0.76 0.40
C ALA A 81 6.76 0.69 -0.02
N ILE A 82 6.52 0.69 -1.33
CA ILE A 82 5.23 0.35 -1.94
C ILE A 82 5.46 -0.73 -2.99
N ALA A 83 4.61 -1.75 -2.97
CA ALA A 83 4.54 -2.76 -4.01
C ALA A 83 3.43 -2.44 -5.01
N LEU A 84 3.78 -2.30 -6.28
CA LEU A 84 2.87 -2.05 -7.39
C LEU A 84 2.72 -3.31 -8.24
N PRO A 85 1.50 -3.68 -8.66
CA PRO A 85 1.29 -4.83 -9.52
C PRO A 85 1.66 -4.51 -10.98
N LEU A 86 2.41 -5.39 -11.63
CA LEU A 86 2.84 -5.27 -13.02
C LEU A 86 1.79 -5.73 -14.02
N THR A 87 0.82 -6.54 -13.60
CA THR A 87 -0.33 -6.95 -14.42
C THR A 87 -1.62 -6.92 -13.59
N LEU A 88 -2.77 -6.96 -14.27
CA LEU A 88 -4.10 -7.01 -13.65
C LEU A 88 -4.56 -8.44 -13.29
N GLU A 89 -3.71 -9.43 -13.52
CA GLU A 89 -4.01 -10.85 -13.32
C GLU A 89 -3.92 -11.26 -11.84
N GLU A 90 -4.50 -12.41 -11.49
CA GLU A 90 -4.42 -12.96 -10.14
C GLU A 90 -2.98 -13.35 -9.76
N LYS A 91 -2.25 -13.99 -10.70
CA LYS A 91 -0.81 -14.27 -10.58
C LYS A 91 0.02 -13.10 -11.13
N THR A 92 -0.14 -11.92 -10.52
CA THR A 92 0.61 -10.71 -10.94
C THR A 92 2.03 -10.67 -10.39
N SER A 93 2.96 -10.21 -11.22
CA SER A 93 4.30 -9.81 -10.76
C SER A 93 4.22 -8.47 -10.04
N TRP A 94 5.15 -8.20 -9.13
CA TRP A 94 5.15 -6.99 -8.32
C TRP A 94 6.46 -6.22 -8.50
N LEU A 95 6.35 -4.90 -8.61
CA LEU A 95 7.47 -3.97 -8.53
C LEU A 95 7.45 -3.31 -7.14
N ILE A 96 8.46 -3.55 -6.32
CA ILE A 96 8.61 -2.93 -5.01
C ILE A 96 9.55 -1.75 -5.15
N ILE A 97 9.07 -0.56 -4.77
CA ILE A 97 9.81 0.69 -4.76
C ILE A 97 10.02 1.11 -3.31
N THR A 98 11.27 1.28 -2.92
CA THR A 98 11.64 1.60 -1.54
C THR A 98 11.85 3.10 -1.36
N THR A 99 11.72 3.59 -0.13
CA THR A 99 11.95 5.01 0.19
C THR A 99 13.38 5.46 -0.07
N ASP A 100 14.31 4.52 -0.13
CA ASP A 100 15.73 4.77 -0.39
C ASP A 100 16.04 4.77 -1.90
N GLY A 101 15.05 4.50 -2.75
CA GLY A 101 15.17 4.54 -4.21
C GLY A 101 15.59 3.23 -4.85
N HIS A 102 15.55 2.11 -4.12
CA HIS A 102 15.74 0.78 -4.68
C HIS A 102 14.46 0.20 -5.28
N PHE A 103 14.65 -0.58 -6.33
CA PHE A 103 13.61 -1.27 -7.10
C PHE A 103 13.84 -2.77 -7.03
N ILE A 104 12.77 -3.53 -6.76
CA ILE A 104 12.81 -4.99 -6.70
C ILE A 104 11.65 -5.53 -7.52
N LYS A 105 11.95 -6.33 -8.54
CA LYS A 105 10.93 -7.09 -9.27
C LYS A 105 10.74 -8.45 -8.63
N VAL A 106 9.49 -8.82 -8.42
CA VAL A 106 9.09 -10.07 -7.78
C VAL A 106 8.11 -10.77 -8.71
N ILE A 107 8.45 -11.98 -9.14
CA ILE A 107 7.56 -12.84 -9.92
C ILE A 107 7.04 -13.95 -8.99
N PRO A 108 5.71 -14.12 -8.85
CA PRO A 108 5.14 -15.15 -8.01
C PRO A 108 5.54 -16.55 -8.47
N PRO A 109 5.62 -17.54 -7.55
CA PRO A 109 5.91 -18.93 -7.92
C PRO A 109 4.82 -19.52 -8.81
N GLU A 110 5.23 -20.36 -9.77
CA GLU A 110 4.30 -21.10 -10.63
C GLU A 110 3.55 -22.19 -9.86
N ASN A 111 4.24 -22.84 -8.91
CA ASN A 111 3.69 -23.91 -8.08
C ASN A 111 2.56 -23.39 -7.17
N ASP A 112 1.40 -24.05 -7.21
CA ASP A 112 0.20 -23.58 -6.49
C ASP A 112 0.32 -23.58 -4.97
N LEU A 113 1.06 -24.52 -4.37
CA LEU A 113 1.27 -24.53 -2.91
C LEU A 113 2.12 -23.34 -2.48
N SER A 114 3.21 -23.10 -3.22
CA SER A 114 4.08 -21.94 -3.01
C SER A 114 3.34 -20.63 -3.29
N PHE A 115 2.46 -20.61 -4.31
CA PHE A 115 1.65 -19.44 -4.64
C PHE A 115 0.66 -19.13 -3.52
N LYS A 116 -0.07 -20.12 -3.00
CA LYS A 116 -0.96 -19.92 -1.84
C LYS A 116 -0.22 -19.36 -0.62
N ALA A 117 0.98 -19.87 -0.34
CA ALA A 117 1.82 -19.36 0.74
C ALA A 117 2.27 -17.90 0.49
N PHE A 118 2.61 -17.56 -0.76
CA PHE A 118 2.93 -16.19 -1.16
C PHE A 118 1.71 -15.27 -1.06
N SER A 119 0.54 -15.67 -1.56
CA SER A 119 -0.67 -14.84 -1.57
C SER A 119 -1.10 -14.48 -0.15
N THR A 120 -1.16 -15.46 0.75
CA THR A 120 -1.51 -15.24 2.16
C THR A 120 -0.50 -14.38 2.92
N LYS A 121 0.79 -14.40 2.56
CA LYS A 121 1.86 -13.64 3.25
C LYS A 121 2.19 -12.30 2.61
N PHE A 122 1.76 -12.07 1.37
CA PHE A 122 2.11 -10.91 0.57
C PHE A 122 0.96 -10.45 -0.34
N ALA A 123 0.54 -11.23 -1.34
CA ALA A 123 -0.32 -10.73 -2.44
C ALA A 123 -1.73 -10.29 -1.99
N ASP A 124 -2.33 -10.99 -1.02
CA ASP A 124 -3.70 -10.73 -0.57
C ASP A 124 -3.77 -9.71 0.59
N LEU A 125 -2.63 -9.41 1.22
CA LEU A 125 -2.59 -8.49 2.34
C LEU A 125 -2.81 -7.03 1.87
N PRO A 126 -3.65 -6.23 2.53
CA PRO A 126 -3.85 -4.82 2.15
C PRO A 126 -2.59 -3.98 2.38
N SER A 127 -1.82 -4.31 3.42
CA SER A 127 -0.52 -3.73 3.75
C SER A 127 0.39 -4.79 4.36
N ILE A 128 1.70 -4.54 4.31
CA ILE A 128 2.70 -5.38 4.95
C ILE A 128 3.30 -4.60 6.10
N GLU A 129 3.32 -5.19 7.28
CA GLU A 129 3.93 -4.58 8.45
C GLU A 129 4.95 -5.53 9.07
N MET A 130 6.13 -5.01 9.39
CA MET A 130 7.21 -5.77 10.02
C MET A 130 7.96 -4.92 11.04
N ASP A 131 8.71 -5.55 11.94
CA ASP A 131 9.55 -4.83 12.88
C ASP A 131 10.77 -4.22 12.16
N GLU A 132 11.18 -3.02 12.55
CA GLU A 132 12.31 -2.30 11.93
C GLU A 132 13.60 -3.13 11.94
N GLU A 133 13.90 -3.81 13.06
CA GLU A 133 15.08 -4.69 13.21
C GLU A 133 15.05 -5.92 12.27
N SER A 134 13.87 -6.26 11.77
CA SER A 134 13.63 -7.40 10.89
C SER A 134 13.47 -7.00 9.43
N TYR A 135 13.54 -5.71 9.10
CA TYR A 135 13.52 -5.21 7.73
C TYR A 135 14.94 -5.17 7.14
N SER A 136 15.09 -5.71 5.94
CA SER A 136 16.30 -5.55 5.12
C SER A 136 15.99 -5.85 3.66
N LEU A 137 16.67 -5.14 2.77
CA LEU A 137 16.66 -5.36 1.33
C LEU A 137 17.88 -6.17 0.85
N PHE A 138 18.82 -6.44 1.76
CA PHE A 138 20.10 -7.10 1.49
C PHE A 138 20.12 -8.53 2.04
N ASP A 139 19.47 -8.75 3.18
CA ASP A 139 19.51 -10.02 3.91
C ASP A 139 18.25 -10.86 3.63
N LYS A 140 18.45 -12.02 2.99
CA LYS A 140 17.39 -12.96 2.63
C LYS A 140 16.70 -13.60 3.84
N THR A 141 17.32 -13.56 5.02
CA THR A 141 16.76 -14.10 6.26
C THR A 141 15.81 -13.12 6.96
N LYS A 142 15.82 -11.85 6.54
CA LYS A 142 14.97 -10.79 7.08
C LYS A 142 13.57 -10.83 6.48
N THR A 143 12.60 -10.29 7.20
CA THR A 143 11.17 -10.59 7.03
C THR A 143 10.63 -10.28 5.64
N LEU A 144 11.09 -9.19 4.99
CA LEU A 144 10.61 -8.84 3.65
C LEU A 144 11.05 -9.88 2.61
N LEU A 145 12.36 -10.10 2.45
CA LEU A 145 12.88 -11.06 1.48
C LEU A 145 12.50 -12.50 1.82
N PHE A 146 12.37 -12.83 3.11
CA PHE A 146 11.87 -14.14 3.55
C PHE A 146 10.42 -14.39 3.12
N ARG A 147 9.54 -13.38 3.14
CA ARG A 147 8.17 -13.51 2.60
C ARG A 147 8.16 -13.76 1.09
N LEU A 148 9.22 -13.36 0.41
CA LEU A 148 9.42 -13.48 -1.03
C LEU A 148 10.30 -14.69 -1.40
N SER A 149 10.65 -15.56 -0.45
CA SER A 149 11.65 -16.61 -0.66
C SER A 149 11.28 -17.64 -1.73
N ALA A 150 9.97 -17.82 -1.97
CA ALA A 150 9.46 -18.70 -3.01
C ALA A 150 9.30 -18.01 -4.37
N CYS A 151 9.46 -16.68 -4.43
CA CYS A 151 9.34 -15.89 -5.64
C CYS A 151 10.66 -15.88 -6.42
N GLN A 152 10.57 -15.66 -7.73
CA GLN A 152 11.74 -15.29 -8.51
C GLN A 152 11.94 -13.77 -8.36
N ILE A 153 13.19 -13.34 -8.19
CA ILE A 153 13.56 -11.93 -8.09
C ILE A 153 14.53 -11.63 -9.23
N PRO A 154 14.04 -11.20 -10.41
CA PRO A 154 14.90 -10.93 -11.56
C PRO A 154 15.94 -9.85 -11.30
N TYR A 155 15.58 -8.84 -10.51
CA TYR A 155 16.50 -7.80 -10.08
C TYR A 155 16.12 -7.24 -8.71
N ASN A 156 17.14 -6.78 -7.98
CA ASN A 156 17.06 -6.00 -6.77
C ASN A 156 18.18 -4.95 -6.80
N THR A 157 17.86 -3.70 -7.12
CA THR A 157 18.88 -2.65 -7.27
C THR A 157 19.57 -2.24 -5.97
N ALA A 158 19.19 -2.81 -4.81
CA ALA A 158 19.96 -2.69 -3.58
C ALA A 158 21.26 -3.52 -3.64
N ILE A 159 21.31 -4.59 -4.44
CA ILE A 159 22.45 -5.51 -4.53
C ILE A 159 22.97 -5.72 -5.96
N ASN A 160 22.15 -5.49 -6.98
CA ASN A 160 22.53 -5.61 -8.38
C ASN A 160 23.23 -4.33 -8.87
N HIS A 161 24.23 -4.49 -9.73
CA HIS A 161 24.81 -3.36 -10.47
C HIS A 161 23.77 -2.83 -11.48
N LEU A 162 23.62 -1.51 -11.55
CA LEU A 162 22.74 -0.86 -12.50
C LEU A 162 23.47 -0.71 -13.84
N ASP A 163 22.95 -1.31 -14.91
CA ASP A 163 23.39 -1.06 -16.29
C ASP A 163 22.26 -0.43 -17.11
N GLU A 164 22.58 0.10 -18.30
CA GLU A 164 21.61 0.80 -19.15
C GLU A 164 20.42 -0.09 -19.54
N ALA A 165 20.66 -1.40 -19.71
CA ALA A 165 19.62 -2.36 -20.05
C ALA A 165 18.64 -2.58 -18.89
N LEU A 166 19.17 -2.72 -17.66
CA LEU A 166 18.37 -2.84 -16.46
C LEU A 166 17.62 -1.55 -16.13
N GLU A 167 18.24 -0.38 -16.35
CA GLU A 167 17.60 0.92 -16.17
C GLU A 167 16.38 1.08 -17.10
N ALA A 168 16.55 0.82 -18.39
CA ALA A 168 15.43 0.83 -19.35
C ALA A 168 14.33 -0.18 -18.98
N GLN A 169 14.71 -1.34 -18.44
CA GLN A 169 13.75 -2.32 -17.95
C GLN A 169 12.96 -1.82 -16.73
N ILE A 170 13.64 -1.15 -15.78
CA ILE A 170 13.00 -0.59 -14.58
C ILE A 170 12.03 0.53 -14.96
N GLU A 171 12.40 1.40 -15.91
CA GLU A 171 11.52 2.47 -16.39
C GLU A 171 10.22 1.91 -16.99
N ASN A 172 10.33 0.89 -17.84
CA ASN A 172 9.17 0.23 -18.44
C ASN A 172 8.31 -0.48 -17.37
N ASP A 173 8.94 -1.24 -16.47
CA ASP A 173 8.25 -1.91 -15.37
C ASP A 173 7.53 -0.88 -14.47
N LEU A 174 8.13 0.28 -14.22
CA LEU A 174 7.55 1.37 -13.42
C LEU A 174 6.33 1.98 -14.11
N GLU A 175 6.43 2.34 -15.39
CA GLU A 175 5.32 2.91 -16.16
C GLU A 175 4.13 1.94 -16.18
N GLN A 176 4.41 0.67 -16.47
CA GLN A 176 3.40 -0.39 -16.50
C GLN A 176 2.76 -0.60 -15.12
N ALA A 177 3.58 -0.71 -14.07
CA ALA A 177 3.08 -0.95 -12.72
C ALA A 177 2.22 0.22 -12.21
N PHE A 178 2.63 1.47 -12.52
CA PHE A 178 1.87 2.66 -12.16
C PHE A 178 0.51 2.69 -12.87
N LYS A 179 0.49 2.47 -14.18
CA LYS A 179 -0.75 2.42 -14.98
C LYS A 179 -1.73 1.39 -14.42
N ASN A 180 -1.25 0.19 -14.12
CA ASN A 180 -2.08 -0.90 -13.60
C ASN A 180 -2.56 -0.62 -12.18
N ALA A 181 -1.72 -0.04 -11.31
CA ALA A 181 -2.13 0.35 -9.96
C ALA A 181 -3.25 1.41 -9.97
N VAL A 182 -3.17 2.39 -10.87
CA VAL A 182 -4.24 3.40 -11.07
C VAL A 182 -5.52 2.74 -11.59
N GLU A 183 -5.42 1.81 -12.52
CA GLU A 183 -6.58 1.08 -13.04
C GLU A 183 -7.27 0.25 -11.95
N ILE A 184 -6.50 -0.48 -11.13
CA ILE A 184 -7.02 -1.25 -9.99
C ILE A 184 -7.71 -0.31 -8.99
N LYS A 185 -7.10 0.84 -8.67
CA LYS A 185 -7.72 1.85 -7.81
C LYS A 185 -9.06 2.31 -8.38
N ASN A 186 -9.09 2.67 -9.66
CA ASN A 186 -10.29 3.16 -10.32
C ASN A 186 -11.40 2.11 -10.34
N LYS A 187 -11.03 0.83 -10.57
CA LYS A 187 -11.97 -0.29 -10.49
C LYS A 187 -12.53 -0.44 -9.08
N ARG A 188 -11.69 -0.47 -8.06
CA ARG A 188 -12.13 -0.54 -6.64
C ARG A 188 -13.07 0.59 -6.26
N MET A 189 -12.76 1.81 -6.70
CA MET A 189 -13.60 2.98 -6.43
C MET A 189 -14.97 2.88 -7.14
N LYS A 190 -15.02 2.39 -8.38
CA LYS A 190 -16.29 2.11 -9.08
C LYS A 190 -17.12 1.04 -8.37
N ASP A 191 -16.47 -0.05 -7.92
CA ASP A 191 -17.14 -1.14 -7.20
C ASP A 191 -17.72 -0.64 -5.86
N GLN A 192 -16.96 0.18 -5.12
CA GLN A 192 -17.44 0.81 -3.88
C GLN A 192 -18.65 1.72 -4.12
N LEU A 193 -18.62 2.55 -5.16
CA LEU A 193 -19.76 3.41 -5.52
C LEU A 193 -21.00 2.59 -5.88
N SER A 194 -20.83 1.51 -6.65
CA SER A 194 -21.95 0.62 -7.00
C SER A 194 -22.56 -0.06 -5.77
N GLN A 195 -21.73 -0.54 -4.84
CA GLN A 195 -22.20 -1.12 -3.58
C GLN A 195 -22.95 -0.12 -2.71
N GLN A 196 -22.45 1.12 -2.62
CA GLN A 196 -23.12 2.20 -1.90
C GLN A 196 -24.47 2.56 -2.52
N GLN A 197 -24.57 2.58 -3.85
CA GLN A 197 -25.83 2.80 -4.56
C GLN A 197 -26.85 1.70 -4.27
N MET A 198 -26.46 0.42 -4.37
CA MET A 198 -27.33 -0.70 -4.04
C MET A 198 -27.80 -0.67 -2.59
N LEU A 199 -26.91 -0.31 -1.66
CA LEU A 199 -27.27 -0.19 -0.24
C LEU A 199 -28.25 0.96 -0.03
N LEU A 200 -28.06 2.09 -0.71
CA LEU A 200 -28.96 3.24 -0.65
C LEU A 200 -30.34 2.93 -1.24
N GLU A 201 -30.40 2.16 -2.34
CA GLU A 201 -31.66 1.65 -2.90
C GLU A 201 -32.38 0.74 -1.92
N ARG A 202 -31.68 -0.23 -1.31
CA ARG A 202 -32.26 -1.09 -0.26
C ARG A 202 -32.76 -0.31 0.95
N LEU A 203 -32.03 0.72 1.37
CA LEU A 203 -32.48 1.60 2.46
C LEU A 203 -33.73 2.38 2.05
N LYS A 204 -33.81 2.88 0.82
CA LYS A 204 -35.01 3.55 0.30
C LYS A 204 -36.21 2.61 0.29
N GLU A 205 -36.06 1.37 -0.15
CA GLU A 205 -37.12 0.35 -0.11
C GLU A 205 -37.55 0.02 1.32
N PHE A 206 -36.61 0.04 2.27
CA PHE A 206 -36.91 -0.22 3.69
C PHE A 206 -37.66 0.93 4.36
N PHE A 207 -37.29 2.18 4.06
CA PHE A 207 -37.92 3.37 4.65
C PHE A 207 -39.17 3.85 3.89
N ASN A 208 -39.31 3.50 2.61
CA ASN A 208 -40.50 3.70 1.79
C ASN A 208 -40.90 2.35 1.17
N PRO A 209 -41.51 1.43 1.95
CA PRO A 209 -42.02 0.20 1.38
C PRO A 209 -43.03 0.56 0.27
N PRO A 210 -43.02 -0.16 -0.87
CA PRO A 210 -44.01 0.07 -1.91
C PRO A 210 -45.39 -0.06 -1.29
N ALA A 211 -46.28 0.88 -1.60
CA ALA A 211 -47.67 0.83 -1.16
C ALA A 211 -48.20 -0.56 -1.52
N GLN A 212 -48.58 -1.33 -0.49
CA GLN A 212 -49.25 -2.60 -0.72
C GLN A 212 -50.50 -2.26 -1.53
N GLU A 213 -50.56 -2.71 -2.78
CA GLU A 213 -51.79 -2.72 -3.54
C GLU A 213 -52.78 -3.55 -2.69
N GLU A 214 -53.77 -2.87 -2.11
CA GLU A 214 -54.92 -3.53 -1.51
C GLU A 214 -55.59 -4.32 -2.63
N GLU A 215 -55.31 -5.62 -2.71
CA GLU A 215 -56.07 -6.57 -3.53
C GLU A 215 -57.54 -6.44 -3.14
N SER A 216 -58.33 -5.87 -4.04
CA SER A 216 -59.80 -5.79 -4.00
C SER A 216 -60.42 -6.89 -4.84
#